data_AF-A0A8C0Q015-F1
#
_entry.id   AF-A0A8C0Q015-F1
#
_cell.length_a   1.000
_cell.length_b   1.000
_cell.length_c   1.000
_cell.angle_alpha   90.00
_cell.angle_beta   90.00
_cell.angle_gamma   90.00
#
_symmetry.space_group_name_H-M   'P 1'
#
loop_
_entity.id
_entity.type
_entity.pdbx_description
1 polymer ?
#
loop_
_entity_poly.entity_id
_entity_poly.type
_entity_poly.pdbx_seq_one_letter_code
_entity_poly.pdbx_strand_id
1 'polypeptide(L)'
;MLQQVNGHSSGSDAQGGGSLRKDLQKFLSGEAPLHQLDDLTKVNPVTLETVLRCLQARYAADTFYTNAGCTLVALNPFKPIPQLYSTALMREYHAAPQPQKLKPHIFTVGEQTYRNVKSLIEPVNQSIIVSGESGAGKTWTSRCLMKFYAVVAASPTSWESHKIAERIEQRILNSNPVMEAFGNACTLRNNNSSRFGKFIQLQLNRAQQMTGAAVQTYLLEKTRVACQASSERNFHIFYQICKGASTDERLQWHLPEGAAFSWLPNPERTLEEDCFEVTREAMLHLGIDNPTQNNIFQG
;
A
#
# COMPACT_ATOMS: atom_id res chain seq x y z
N MET A 1 -42.02 15.24 35.26
CA MET A 1 -41.77 14.94 36.68
C MET A 1 -42.56 13.68 37.01
N LEU A 2 -41.86 12.54 37.16
CA LEU A 2 -42.29 11.22 37.70
C LEU A 2 -43.44 10.51 36.91
N GLN A 3 -43.41 9.21 36.60
CA GLN A 3 -42.81 8.06 37.28
C GLN A 3 -42.64 6.87 36.31
N GLN A 4 -41.66 6.00 36.62
CA GLN A 4 -41.29 4.77 35.90
C GLN A 4 -42.38 3.69 35.91
N VAL A 5 -42.42 2.86 34.86
CA VAL A 5 -42.79 1.45 34.97
C VAL A 5 -41.76 0.60 34.21
N ASN A 6 -40.96 -0.13 34.98
CA ASN A 6 -40.08 -1.20 34.52
C ASN A 6 -40.91 -2.39 34.01
N GLY A 7 -40.61 -2.85 32.80
CA GLY A 7 -41.01 -4.16 32.29
C GLY A 7 -39.78 -4.92 31.81
N HIS A 8 -39.18 -5.71 32.70
CA HIS A 8 -38.15 -6.68 32.34
C HIS A 8 -38.74 -7.74 31.40
N SER A 9 -38.27 -7.83 30.15
CA SER A 9 -38.31 -9.08 29.38
C SER A 9 -36.97 -9.80 29.54
N SER A 10 -36.86 -10.57 30.63
CA SER A 10 -35.85 -11.61 30.77
C SER A 10 -36.28 -12.82 29.94
N GLY A 11 -35.59 -13.07 28.82
CA GLY A 11 -35.86 -14.21 27.95
C GLY A 11 -34.69 -14.55 27.03
N SER A 12 -33.96 -15.60 27.40
CA SER A 12 -33.19 -16.55 26.57
C SER A 12 -31.93 -16.13 25.79
N ASP A 13 -30.90 -15.59 26.47
CA ASP A 13 -29.52 -15.54 25.91
C ASP A 13 -28.48 -16.39 26.68
N ALA A 14 -28.89 -17.09 27.74
CA ALA A 14 -27.95 -17.79 28.62
C ALA A 14 -27.43 -19.15 28.08
N GLN A 15 -28.12 -19.79 27.13
CA GLN A 15 -27.70 -21.11 26.61
C GLN A 15 -26.70 -21.01 25.45
N GLY A 16 -26.73 -19.94 24.64
CA GLY A 16 -25.80 -19.76 23.51
C GLY A 16 -24.37 -19.40 23.94
N GLY A 17 -24.22 -18.56 24.96
CA GLY A 17 -22.91 -18.10 25.44
C GLY A 17 -22.08 -19.21 26.12
N GLY A 18 -22.73 -20.18 26.75
CA GLY A 18 -22.06 -21.32 27.40
C GLY A 18 -21.46 -22.32 26.42
N SER A 19 -22.11 -22.56 25.28
CA SER A 19 -21.57 -23.42 24.22
C SER A 19 -20.39 -22.76 23.51
N LEU A 20 -20.57 -21.50 23.07
CA LEU A 20 -19.52 -20.72 22.41
C LEU A 20 -18.24 -20.64 23.26
N ARG A 21 -18.36 -20.44 24.57
CA ARG A 21 -17.19 -20.38 25.47
C ARG A 21 -16.45 -21.71 25.56
N LYS A 22 -17.17 -22.84 25.57
CA LYS A 22 -16.56 -24.18 25.58
C LYS A 22 -15.90 -24.50 24.24
N ASP A 23 -16.56 -24.18 23.14
CA ASP A 23 -16.04 -24.37 21.78
C ASP A 23 -14.79 -23.52 21.54
N LEU A 24 -14.78 -22.29 22.03
CA LEU A 24 -13.65 -21.38 21.98
C LEU A 24 -12.49 -21.89 22.85
N GLN A 25 -12.75 -22.36 24.07
CA GLN A 25 -11.71 -22.94 24.92
C GLN A 25 -11.10 -24.19 24.28
N LYS A 26 -11.92 -25.04 23.64
CA LYS A 26 -11.47 -26.23 22.91
C LYS A 26 -10.65 -25.90 21.66
N PHE A 27 -11.04 -24.86 20.92
CA PHE A 27 -10.28 -24.40 19.75
C PHE A 27 -8.91 -23.85 20.17
N LEU A 28 -8.86 -23.06 21.24
CA LEU A 28 -7.62 -22.48 21.77
C LEU A 28 -6.72 -23.49 22.50
N SER A 29 -7.30 -24.54 23.07
CA SER A 29 -6.54 -25.63 23.71
C SER A 29 -6.19 -26.77 22.76
N GLY A 30 -6.71 -26.75 21.53
CA GLY A 30 -6.47 -27.78 20.54
C GLY A 30 -5.02 -27.80 20.05
N GLU A 31 -4.47 -29.00 19.87
CA GLU A 31 -3.13 -29.25 19.30
C GLU A 31 -3.01 -28.86 17.82
N ALA A 32 -4.12 -28.49 17.17
CA ALA A 32 -4.12 -28.11 15.76
C ALA A 32 -3.24 -26.85 15.59
N PRO A 33 -2.17 -26.91 14.79
CA PRO A 33 -1.27 -25.79 14.61
C PRO A 33 -2.02 -24.65 13.91
N LEU A 34 -2.50 -23.68 14.70
CA LEU A 34 -3.26 -22.52 14.20
C LEU A 34 -2.51 -21.78 13.08
N HIS A 35 -1.19 -21.81 13.12
CA HIS A 35 -0.33 -21.24 12.08
C HIS A 35 -0.49 -21.91 10.70
N GLN A 36 -1.04 -23.13 10.60
CA GLN A 36 -1.26 -23.83 9.33
C GLN A 36 -2.62 -23.49 8.68
N LEU A 37 -3.49 -22.75 9.36
CA LEU A 37 -4.78 -22.34 8.82
C LEU A 37 -4.62 -21.23 7.80
N ASP A 38 -4.63 -21.61 6.53
CA ASP A 38 -4.45 -20.68 5.41
C ASP A 38 -5.70 -19.84 5.08
N ASP A 39 -6.87 -20.20 5.61
CA ASP A 39 -8.13 -19.50 5.37
C ASP A 39 -8.91 -19.32 6.68
N LEU A 40 -9.16 -18.07 7.05
CA LEU A 40 -9.86 -17.69 8.27
C LEU A 40 -11.33 -18.13 8.28
N THR A 41 -11.93 -18.42 7.12
CA THR A 41 -13.30 -18.97 7.05
C THR A 41 -13.38 -20.40 7.60
N LYS A 42 -12.24 -21.08 7.76
CA LYS A 42 -12.14 -22.43 8.35
C LYS A 42 -11.92 -22.42 9.86
N VAL A 43 -11.73 -21.24 10.46
CA VAL A 43 -11.65 -21.08 11.92
C VAL A 43 -13.04 -21.37 12.51
N ASN A 44 -13.13 -22.20 13.55
CA ASN A 44 -14.41 -22.54 14.15
C ASN A 44 -14.29 -22.62 15.69
N PRO A 45 -15.03 -21.80 16.45
CA PRO A 45 -15.97 -20.77 15.99
C PRO A 45 -15.26 -19.56 15.38
N VAL A 46 -15.85 -18.90 14.37
CA VAL A 46 -15.34 -17.63 13.83
C VAL A 46 -15.70 -16.51 14.81
N THR A 47 -14.74 -16.08 15.63
CA THR A 47 -14.88 -14.95 16.57
C THR A 47 -13.68 -14.02 16.45
N LEU A 48 -13.78 -12.81 16.98
CA LEU A 48 -12.65 -11.88 17.04
C LEU A 48 -11.43 -12.52 17.72
N GLU A 49 -11.65 -13.26 18.80
CA GLU A 49 -10.59 -13.90 19.57
C GLU A 49 -9.92 -15.04 18.79
N THR A 50 -10.69 -15.94 18.18
CA THR A 50 -10.12 -17.08 17.43
C THR A 50 -9.39 -16.63 16.16
N VAL A 51 -9.91 -15.60 15.47
CA VAL A 51 -9.25 -14.98 14.31
C VAL A 51 -7.94 -14.30 14.72
N LEU A 52 -7.96 -13.49 15.79
CA LEU A 52 -6.76 -12.81 16.28
C LEU A 52 -5.67 -13.81 16.68
N ARG A 53 -6.03 -14.88 17.39
CA ARG A 53 -5.10 -15.95 17.80
C ARG A 53 -4.51 -16.68 16.60
N CYS A 54 -5.30 -16.95 15.57
CA CYS A 54 -4.82 -17.54 14.32
C CYS A 54 -3.79 -16.64 13.64
N LEU A 55 -4.11 -15.35 13.47
CA LEU A 55 -3.20 -14.37 12.87
C LEU A 55 -1.91 -14.20 13.67
N GLN A 56 -1.99 -14.16 15.01
CA GLN A 56 -0.82 -14.11 15.89
C GLN A 56 0.07 -15.35 15.75
N ALA A 57 -0.52 -16.55 15.73
CA ALA A 57 0.22 -17.79 15.55
C ALA A 57 0.91 -17.86 14.18
N ARG A 58 0.23 -17.43 13.11
CA ARG A 58 0.81 -17.34 11.75
C ARG A 58 1.96 -16.33 11.70
N TYR A 59 1.78 -15.16 12.30
CA TYR A 59 2.82 -14.13 12.37
C TYR A 59 4.06 -14.63 13.14
N ALA A 60 3.86 -15.30 14.27
CA ALA A 60 4.96 -15.90 15.05
C ALA A 60 5.72 -17.01 14.28
N ALA A 61 5.07 -17.64 13.29
CA ALA A 61 5.65 -18.63 12.40
C ALA A 61 6.11 -18.03 11.05
N ASP A 62 6.34 -16.72 10.97
CA ASP A 62 6.78 -16.00 9.77
C ASP A 62 5.88 -16.20 8.54
N THR A 63 4.58 -16.35 8.77
CA THR A 63 3.54 -16.46 7.74
C THR A 63 2.64 -15.23 7.77
N PHE A 64 2.79 -14.35 6.77
CA PHE A 64 2.23 -13.00 6.79
C PHE A 64 0.97 -12.80 5.95
N TYR A 65 0.61 -13.79 5.13
CA TYR A 65 -0.57 -13.76 4.26
C TYR A 65 -1.56 -14.83 4.68
N THR A 66 -2.84 -14.49 4.76
CA THR A 66 -3.92 -15.43 5.13
C THR A 66 -5.17 -15.10 4.33
N ASN A 67 -5.85 -16.10 3.77
CA ASN A 67 -7.12 -15.88 3.11
C ASN A 67 -8.22 -15.59 4.13
N ALA A 68 -9.21 -14.80 3.72
CA ALA A 68 -10.48 -14.60 4.39
C ALA A 68 -11.56 -14.69 3.30
N GLY A 69 -11.87 -15.92 2.87
CA GLY A 69 -12.68 -16.17 1.69
C GLY A 69 -12.01 -15.62 0.44
N CYS A 70 -12.65 -14.69 -0.26
CA CYS A 70 -12.10 -14.06 -1.46
C CYS A 70 -11.12 -12.90 -1.16
N THR A 71 -11.01 -12.47 0.09
CA THR A 71 -10.11 -11.38 0.51
C THR A 71 -8.79 -11.96 1.02
N LEU A 72 -7.68 -11.24 0.79
CA LEU A 72 -6.38 -11.58 1.35
C LEU A 72 -6.05 -10.64 2.52
N VAL A 73 -5.78 -11.19 3.70
CA VAL A 73 -5.25 -10.47 4.85
C VAL A 73 -3.73 -10.51 4.79
N ALA A 74 -3.10 -9.34 4.82
CA ALA A 74 -1.64 -9.19 4.84
C ALA A 74 -1.22 -8.49 6.14
N LEU A 75 -0.29 -9.09 6.87
CA LEU A 75 0.32 -8.50 8.07
C LEU A 75 1.71 -7.97 7.71
N ASN A 76 1.99 -6.71 8.04
CA ASN A 76 3.31 -6.12 7.81
C ASN A 76 4.35 -6.81 8.72
N PRO A 77 5.39 -7.47 8.17
CA PRO A 77 6.38 -8.18 8.97
C PRO A 77 7.35 -7.25 9.72
N PHE A 78 7.45 -5.98 9.32
CA PHE A 78 8.47 -5.02 9.80
C PHE A 78 9.92 -5.53 9.71
N LYS A 79 10.17 -6.54 8.88
CA LYS A 79 11.49 -7.10 8.59
C LYS A 79 11.59 -7.54 7.13
N PRO A 80 12.79 -7.51 6.52
CA PRO A 80 12.98 -8.01 5.17
C PRO A 80 12.78 -9.54 5.15
N ILE A 81 12.01 -10.02 4.18
CA ILE A 81 11.83 -11.46 3.89
C ILE A 81 12.08 -11.68 2.39
N PRO A 82 13.35 -11.72 1.94
CA PRO A 82 13.68 -11.73 0.50
C PRO A 82 13.03 -12.86 -0.29
N GLN A 83 12.95 -14.06 0.32
CA GLN A 83 12.36 -15.24 -0.31
C GLN A 83 10.86 -15.08 -0.62
N LEU A 84 10.13 -14.25 0.14
CA LEU A 84 8.69 -14.02 -0.01
C LEU A 84 8.33 -13.30 -1.31
N TYR A 85 9.27 -12.56 -1.90
CA TYR A 85 9.05 -11.79 -3.13
C TYR A 85 10.06 -12.10 -4.23
N SER A 86 10.60 -13.33 -4.22
CA SER A 86 11.56 -13.79 -5.21
C SER A 86 10.90 -13.98 -6.59
N THR A 87 11.66 -13.74 -7.65
CA THR A 87 11.20 -13.96 -9.03
C THR A 87 10.89 -15.45 -9.28
N ALA A 88 11.57 -16.37 -8.60
CA ALA A 88 11.27 -17.79 -8.66
C ALA A 88 9.85 -18.09 -8.14
N LEU A 89 9.49 -17.54 -6.98
CA LEU A 89 8.16 -17.69 -6.41
C LEU A 89 7.08 -17.05 -7.29
N MET A 90 7.34 -15.88 -7.89
CA MET A 90 6.41 -15.27 -8.85
C MET A 90 6.09 -16.20 -10.02
N ARG A 91 7.12 -16.86 -10.59
CA ARG A 91 6.95 -17.82 -11.69
C ARG A 91 6.23 -19.09 -11.23
N GLU A 92 6.47 -19.56 -10.02
CA GLU A 92 5.77 -20.70 -9.43
C GLU A 92 4.25 -20.44 -9.36
N TYR A 93 3.84 -19.30 -8.80
CA TYR A 93 2.42 -18.92 -8.73
C TYR A 93 1.79 -18.76 -10.12
N HIS A 94 2.55 -18.22 -11.08
CA HIS A 94 2.07 -18.06 -12.46
C HIS A 94 1.87 -19.40 -13.17
N ALA A 95 2.82 -20.32 -13.04
CA ALA A 95 2.78 -21.62 -13.70
C ALA A 95 1.78 -22.61 -13.08
N ALA A 96 1.36 -22.38 -11.83
CA ALA A 96 0.46 -23.28 -11.12
C ALA A 96 -0.93 -23.35 -11.81
N PRO A 97 -1.44 -24.53 -12.19
CA PRO A 97 -2.76 -24.65 -12.79
C PRO A 97 -3.88 -24.12 -11.89
N GLN A 98 -3.72 -24.29 -10.57
CA GLN A 98 -4.69 -23.91 -9.54
C GLN A 98 -3.99 -23.09 -8.44
N PRO A 99 -3.70 -21.79 -8.67
CA PRO A 99 -2.95 -20.95 -7.73
C PRO A 99 -3.67 -20.77 -6.38
N GLN A 100 -4.98 -20.97 -6.33
CA GLN A 100 -5.78 -20.98 -5.12
C GLN A 100 -5.51 -22.18 -4.18
N LYS A 101 -4.86 -23.24 -4.69
CA LYS A 101 -4.40 -24.38 -3.86
C LYS A 101 -3.02 -24.16 -3.25
N LEU A 102 -2.27 -23.16 -3.72
CA LEU A 102 -1.00 -22.77 -3.12
C LEU A 102 -1.23 -22.03 -1.80
N LYS A 103 -0.14 -21.77 -1.07
CA LYS A 103 -0.19 -20.96 0.15
C LYS A 103 -0.76 -19.56 -0.16
N PRO A 104 -1.52 -18.94 0.77
CA PRO A 104 -2.02 -17.59 0.59
C PRO A 104 -0.87 -16.63 0.29
N HIS A 105 -1.01 -15.86 -0.78
CA HIS A 105 0.00 -14.89 -1.18
C HIS A 105 -0.61 -13.80 -2.06
N ILE A 106 0.03 -12.64 -2.09
CA ILE A 106 -0.38 -11.54 -2.98
C ILE A 106 -0.28 -11.94 -4.47
N PHE A 107 0.60 -12.89 -4.80
CA PHE A 107 0.72 -13.43 -6.16
C PHE A 107 -0.48 -14.27 -6.57
N THR A 108 -1.21 -14.90 -5.65
CA THR A 108 -2.50 -15.54 -5.98
C THR A 108 -3.50 -14.51 -6.48
N VAL A 109 -3.58 -13.34 -5.82
CA VAL A 109 -4.47 -12.24 -6.23
C VAL A 109 -4.01 -11.66 -7.57
N GLY A 110 -2.71 -11.46 -7.75
CA GLY A 110 -2.12 -11.01 -9.00
C GLY A 110 -2.39 -11.96 -10.17
N GLU A 111 -2.22 -13.27 -9.95
CA GLU A 111 -2.46 -14.29 -10.98
C GLU A 111 -3.94 -14.42 -11.32
N GLN A 112 -4.83 -14.40 -10.32
CA GLN A 112 -6.27 -14.49 -10.56
C GLN A 112 -6.76 -13.33 -11.43
N THR A 113 -6.34 -12.11 -11.11
CA THR A 113 -6.68 -10.91 -11.91
C THR A 113 -6.07 -10.98 -13.30
N TYR A 114 -4.83 -11.43 -13.44
CA TYR A 114 -4.18 -11.61 -14.75
C TYR A 114 -4.94 -12.61 -15.63
N ARG A 115 -5.36 -13.76 -15.08
CA ARG A 115 -6.16 -14.76 -15.80
C ARG A 115 -7.55 -14.26 -16.18
N ASN A 116 -8.21 -13.52 -15.29
CA ASN A 116 -9.56 -12.99 -15.53
C ASN A 116 -9.60 -12.05 -16.74
N VAL A 117 -8.53 -11.28 -16.98
CA VAL A 117 -8.43 -10.42 -18.18
C VAL A 117 -8.41 -11.26 -19.48
N LYS A 118 -7.83 -12.47 -19.45
CA LYS A 118 -7.72 -13.37 -20.61
C LYS A 118 -8.97 -14.20 -20.86
N SER A 119 -9.61 -14.67 -19.79
CA SER A 119 -10.57 -15.78 -19.84
C SER A 119 -11.89 -15.44 -20.51
N LEU A 120 -12.09 -14.18 -20.92
CA LEU A 120 -13.34 -13.67 -21.43
C LEU A 120 -13.20 -13.32 -22.91
N ILE A 121 -14.21 -13.68 -23.71
CA ILE A 121 -14.30 -13.34 -25.15
C ILE A 121 -14.16 -11.82 -25.33
N GLU A 122 -14.76 -11.06 -24.40
CA GLU A 122 -14.54 -9.64 -24.22
C GLU A 122 -13.75 -9.41 -22.92
N PRO A 123 -12.49 -8.93 -23.00
CA PRO A 123 -11.70 -8.65 -21.81
C PRO A 123 -12.40 -7.65 -20.89
N VAL A 124 -12.56 -8.01 -19.62
CA VAL A 124 -13.11 -7.12 -18.58
C VAL A 124 -11.98 -6.59 -17.72
N ASN A 125 -11.90 -5.26 -17.58
CA ASN A 125 -10.93 -4.60 -16.73
C ASN A 125 -11.05 -5.09 -15.27
N GLN A 126 -9.92 -5.39 -14.65
CA GLN A 126 -9.84 -5.85 -13.26
C GLN A 126 -9.28 -4.74 -12.37
N SER A 127 -9.66 -4.73 -11.09
CA SER A 127 -9.11 -3.83 -10.08
C SER A 127 -8.72 -4.60 -8.83
N ILE A 128 -7.63 -4.16 -8.20
CA ILE A 128 -7.19 -4.63 -6.89
C ILE A 128 -7.22 -3.42 -5.95
N ILE A 129 -7.97 -3.55 -4.85
CA ILE A 129 -8.07 -2.51 -3.82
C ILE A 129 -7.22 -2.95 -2.63
N VAL A 130 -6.25 -2.13 -2.25
CA VAL A 130 -5.40 -2.36 -1.09
C VAL A 130 -5.78 -1.39 0.02
N SER A 131 -6.45 -1.89 1.04
CA SER A 131 -6.92 -1.11 2.20
C SER A 131 -6.04 -1.35 3.43
N GLY A 132 -6.07 -0.40 4.37
CA GLY A 132 -5.34 -0.48 5.63
C GLY A 132 -4.94 0.88 6.17
N GLU A 133 -4.62 0.93 7.46
CA GLU A 133 -4.16 2.15 8.13
C GLU A 133 -2.81 2.65 7.59
N SER A 134 -2.40 3.85 8.02
CA SER A 134 -1.07 4.39 7.71
C SER A 134 0.01 3.44 8.22
N GLY A 135 1.03 3.14 7.41
CA GLY A 135 2.08 2.17 7.78
C GLY A 135 1.71 0.68 7.63
N ALA A 136 0.47 0.34 7.26
CA ALA A 136 0.03 -1.05 7.12
C ALA A 136 0.68 -1.84 5.95
N GLY A 137 1.46 -1.17 5.08
CA GLY A 137 2.13 -1.82 3.94
C GLY A 137 1.41 -1.71 2.59
N LYS A 138 0.42 -0.82 2.45
CA LYS A 138 -0.34 -0.63 1.18
C LYS A 138 0.57 -0.40 -0.03
N THR A 139 1.46 0.59 0.06
CA THR A 139 2.42 0.94 -1.00
C THR A 139 3.33 -0.23 -1.33
N TRP A 140 3.82 -0.95 -0.32
CA TRP A 140 4.67 -2.14 -0.51
C TRP A 140 3.93 -3.23 -1.28
N THR A 141 2.70 -3.56 -0.88
CA THR A 141 1.84 -4.53 -1.58
C THR A 141 1.62 -4.14 -3.04
N SER A 142 1.33 -2.87 -3.33
CA SER A 142 1.21 -2.39 -4.71
C SER A 142 2.52 -2.56 -5.50
N ARG A 143 3.68 -2.31 -4.89
CA ARG A 143 5.00 -2.55 -5.53
C ARG A 143 5.21 -4.04 -5.85
N CYS A 144 4.87 -4.93 -4.92
CA CYS A 144 4.98 -6.37 -5.14
C CYS A 144 4.10 -6.85 -6.31
N LEU A 145 2.88 -6.31 -6.43
CA LEU A 145 1.99 -6.61 -7.57
C LEU A 145 2.57 -6.10 -8.89
N MET A 146 3.09 -4.86 -8.93
CA MET A 146 3.72 -4.32 -10.15
C MET A 146 4.90 -5.18 -10.60
N LYS A 147 5.77 -5.59 -9.67
CA LYS A 147 6.89 -6.48 -9.96
C LYS A 147 6.42 -7.85 -10.44
N PHE A 148 5.38 -8.41 -9.83
CA PHE A 148 4.77 -9.66 -10.29
C PHE A 148 4.31 -9.55 -11.75
N TYR A 149 3.53 -8.51 -12.10
CA TYR A 149 3.08 -8.30 -13.47
C TYR A 149 4.23 -8.03 -14.43
N ALA A 150 5.27 -7.32 -14.03
CA ALA A 150 6.44 -7.10 -14.88
C ALA A 150 7.15 -8.43 -15.22
N VAL A 151 7.14 -9.39 -14.29
CA VAL A 151 7.73 -10.73 -14.50
C VAL A 151 6.84 -11.62 -15.37
N VAL A 152 5.52 -11.60 -15.17
CA VAL A 152 4.60 -12.56 -15.85
C VAL A 152 4.02 -12.03 -17.16
N ALA A 153 3.88 -10.72 -17.32
CA ALA A 153 3.37 -10.08 -18.53
C ALA A 153 4.49 -9.75 -19.55
N ALA A 154 5.68 -10.31 -19.37
CA ALA A 154 6.75 -10.26 -20.35
C ALA A 154 6.71 -11.53 -21.22
N SER A 155 6.88 -11.37 -22.54
CA SER A 155 6.95 -12.53 -23.43
C SER A 155 8.20 -13.36 -23.12
N PRO A 156 8.10 -14.69 -22.88
CA PRO A 156 9.26 -15.55 -22.61
C PRO A 156 10.30 -15.54 -23.73
N THR A 157 9.86 -15.24 -24.96
CA THR A 157 10.69 -15.27 -26.18
C THR A 157 11.19 -13.89 -26.62
N SER A 158 10.69 -12.80 -26.01
CA SER A 158 11.10 -11.43 -26.36
C SER A 158 11.78 -10.76 -25.18
N TRP A 159 13.09 -10.59 -25.33
CA TRP A 159 13.90 -9.75 -24.45
C TRP A 159 13.41 -8.30 -24.40
N GLU A 160 12.90 -7.80 -25.53
CA GLU A 160 12.37 -6.43 -25.62
C GLU A 160 11.12 -6.25 -24.75
N SER A 161 10.22 -7.24 -24.73
CA SER A 161 9.01 -7.19 -23.88
C SER A 161 9.35 -7.18 -22.39
N HIS A 162 10.41 -7.89 -21.97
CA HIS A 162 10.90 -7.85 -20.58
C HIS A 162 11.40 -6.45 -20.22
N LYS A 163 12.23 -5.85 -21.08
CA LYS A 163 12.73 -4.49 -20.87
C LYS A 163 11.62 -3.45 -20.80
N ILE A 164 10.58 -3.58 -21.62
CA ILE A 164 9.42 -2.66 -21.58
C ILE A 164 8.72 -2.75 -20.23
N ALA A 165 8.41 -3.96 -19.76
CA ALA A 165 7.70 -4.17 -18.51
C ALA A 165 8.52 -3.68 -17.30
N GLU A 166 9.82 -3.97 -17.26
CA GLU A 166 10.74 -3.47 -16.24
C GLU A 166 10.84 -1.94 -16.28
N ARG A 167 10.96 -1.33 -17.46
CA ARG A 167 11.00 0.13 -17.61
C ARG A 167 9.70 0.79 -17.13
N ILE A 168 8.54 0.19 -17.39
CA ILE A 168 7.25 0.68 -16.90
C ILE A 168 7.21 0.62 -15.37
N GLU A 169 7.57 -0.53 -14.79
CA GLU A 169 7.64 -0.71 -13.34
C GLU A 169 8.58 0.33 -12.71
N GLN A 170 9.81 0.45 -13.20
CA GLN A 170 10.79 1.41 -12.71
C GLN A 170 10.32 2.86 -12.83
N ARG A 171 9.67 3.25 -13.94
CA ARG A 171 9.11 4.60 -14.07
C ARG A 171 8.01 4.89 -13.06
N ILE A 172 7.13 3.93 -12.78
CA ILE A 172 6.11 4.08 -11.75
C ILE A 172 6.76 4.19 -10.36
N LEU A 173 7.78 3.38 -10.07
CA LEU A 173 8.50 3.44 -8.80
C LEU A 173 9.27 4.76 -8.62
N ASN A 174 9.96 5.22 -9.66
CA ASN A 174 10.73 6.46 -9.68
C ASN A 174 9.85 7.70 -9.61
N SER A 175 8.54 7.57 -9.88
CA SER A 175 7.59 8.66 -9.66
C SER A 175 7.19 8.87 -8.20
N ASN A 176 7.43 7.89 -7.32
CA ASN A 176 7.03 8.00 -5.91
C ASN A 176 7.70 9.17 -5.19
N PRO A 177 9.02 9.41 -5.26
CA PRO A 177 9.64 10.55 -4.58
C PRO A 177 8.99 11.90 -4.95
N VAL A 178 8.65 12.10 -6.23
CA VAL A 178 7.94 13.30 -6.68
C VAL A 178 6.53 13.37 -6.07
N MET A 179 5.74 12.31 -6.17
CA MET A 179 4.39 12.30 -5.59
C MET A 179 4.40 12.44 -4.06
N GLU A 180 5.39 11.87 -3.38
CA GLU A 180 5.54 11.98 -1.93
C GLU A 180 5.96 13.39 -1.52
N ALA A 181 6.90 14.01 -2.25
CA ALA A 181 7.30 15.41 -2.00
C ALA A 181 6.09 16.36 -2.08
N PHE A 182 5.28 16.24 -3.13
CA PHE A 182 4.15 17.15 -3.39
C PHE A 182 2.83 16.73 -2.73
N GLY A 183 2.72 15.51 -2.20
CA GLY A 183 1.45 14.92 -1.77
C GLY A 183 1.48 14.26 -0.39
N ASN A 184 2.65 14.08 0.22
CA ASN A 184 2.76 13.56 1.58
C ASN A 184 3.16 14.67 2.55
N ALA A 185 2.79 14.46 3.81
CA ALA A 185 3.10 15.37 4.90
C ALA A 185 3.32 14.61 6.21
N CYS A 186 4.01 15.27 7.14
CA CYS A 186 4.14 14.77 8.50
C CYS A 186 2.87 15.03 9.29
N THR A 187 2.31 13.96 9.83
CA THR A 187 1.16 13.95 10.76
C THR A 187 1.60 13.47 12.14
N LEU A 188 0.68 13.47 13.12
CA LEU A 188 0.96 12.91 14.46
C LEU A 188 1.34 11.42 14.45
N ARG A 189 0.86 10.64 13.47
CA ARG A 189 1.00 9.17 13.45
C ARG A 189 2.01 8.65 12.43
N ASN A 190 2.32 9.45 11.41
CA ASN A 190 3.21 9.07 10.33
C ASN A 190 3.92 10.31 9.77
N ASN A 191 5.25 10.24 9.71
CA ASN A 191 6.13 11.28 9.18
C ASN A 191 5.97 11.49 7.66
N ASN A 192 5.57 10.44 6.93
CA ASN A 192 5.40 10.43 5.49
C ASN A 192 3.98 9.95 5.12
N SER A 193 2.96 10.66 5.60
CA SER A 193 1.56 10.30 5.42
C SER A 193 1.02 10.78 4.08
N SER A 194 0.54 9.88 3.22
CA SER A 194 -0.11 10.27 1.96
C SER A 194 -1.40 11.05 2.19
N ARG A 195 -1.49 12.23 1.57
CA ARG A 195 -2.66 13.13 1.64
C ARG A 195 -3.39 13.21 0.31
N PHE A 196 -3.23 12.18 -0.51
CA PHE A 196 -3.92 11.95 -1.77
C PHE A 196 -4.12 10.44 -1.95
N GLY A 197 -5.09 10.06 -2.76
CA GLY A 197 -5.25 8.69 -3.25
C GLY A 197 -4.52 8.47 -4.58
N LYS A 198 -4.00 7.26 -4.79
CA LYS A 198 -3.24 6.88 -5.99
C LYS A 198 -3.90 5.70 -6.67
N PHE A 199 -4.21 5.86 -7.96
CA PHE A 199 -4.70 4.82 -8.85
C PHE A 199 -3.63 4.53 -9.90
N ILE A 200 -3.24 3.27 -10.03
CA ILE A 200 -2.24 2.82 -11.02
C ILE A 200 -2.96 1.87 -11.98
N GLN A 201 -3.05 2.26 -13.24
CA GLN A 201 -3.58 1.43 -14.31
C GLN A 201 -2.42 0.80 -15.06
N LEU A 202 -2.36 -0.52 -15.10
CA LEU A 202 -1.45 -1.27 -15.98
C LEU A 202 -2.22 -1.69 -17.24
N GLN A 203 -1.61 -1.51 -18.40
CA GLN A 203 -2.23 -1.75 -19.70
C GLN A 203 -1.60 -3.00 -20.34
N LEU A 204 -2.45 -3.96 -20.69
CA LEU A 204 -2.07 -5.20 -21.34
C LEU A 204 -2.63 -5.24 -22.77
N ASN A 205 -1.87 -5.80 -23.70
CA ASN A 205 -2.40 -6.14 -25.03
C ASN A 205 -3.17 -7.47 -25.02
N ARG A 206 -3.75 -7.86 -26.18
CA ARG A 206 -4.48 -9.13 -26.32
C ARG A 206 -3.62 -10.38 -26.10
N ALA A 207 -2.31 -10.27 -26.25
CA ALA A 207 -1.35 -11.33 -25.92
C ALA A 207 -0.94 -11.32 -24.42
N GLN A 208 -1.63 -10.51 -23.60
CA GLN A 208 -1.37 -10.27 -22.18
C GLN A 208 0.02 -9.70 -21.85
N GLN A 209 0.63 -9.01 -22.81
CA GLN A 209 1.90 -8.35 -22.60
C GLN A 209 1.69 -6.94 -22.08
N MET A 210 2.52 -6.49 -21.15
CA MET A 210 2.47 -5.12 -20.64
C MET A 210 2.93 -4.13 -21.71
N THR A 211 2.06 -3.20 -22.09
CA THR A 211 2.33 -2.18 -23.11
C THR A 211 2.41 -0.76 -22.58
N GLY A 212 1.85 -0.52 -21.39
CA GLY A 212 1.84 0.82 -20.82
C GLY A 212 1.32 0.84 -19.39
N ALA A 213 1.39 2.02 -18.78
CA ALA A 213 0.76 2.30 -17.51
C ALA A 213 0.36 3.77 -17.41
N ALA A 214 -0.64 4.05 -16.59
CA ALA A 214 -1.06 5.40 -16.21
C ALA A 214 -1.17 5.48 -14.69
N VAL A 215 -0.75 6.61 -14.13
CA VAL A 215 -0.91 6.92 -12.70
C VAL A 215 -1.85 8.11 -12.60
N GLN A 216 -2.91 7.97 -11.83
CA GLN A 216 -3.87 9.03 -11.53
C GLN A 216 -3.89 9.26 -10.03
N THR A 217 -3.89 10.53 -9.63
CA THR A 217 -4.02 10.95 -8.24
C THR A 217 -5.39 11.57 -8.02
N TYR A 218 -5.99 11.32 -6.85
CA TYR A 218 -7.32 11.85 -6.51
C TYR A 218 -7.35 12.38 -5.08
N LEU A 219 -8.21 13.36 -4.84
CA LEU A 219 -8.50 13.91 -3.51
C LEU A 219 -7.26 14.37 -2.72
N LEU A 220 -6.39 15.16 -3.36
CA LEU A 220 -5.32 15.86 -2.64
C LEU A 220 -5.93 16.77 -1.57
N GLU A 221 -5.43 16.70 -0.33
CA GLU A 221 -5.82 17.57 0.79
C GLU A 221 -5.28 19.00 0.59
N LYS A 222 -5.82 19.71 -0.40
CA LYS A 222 -5.36 21.07 -0.79
C LYS A 222 -5.42 22.08 0.36
N THR A 223 -6.36 21.89 1.29
CA THR A 223 -6.49 22.75 2.49
C THR A 223 -5.24 22.75 3.36
N ARG A 224 -4.42 21.68 3.30
CA ARG A 224 -3.14 21.59 4.01
C ARG A 224 -2.15 22.67 3.61
N VAL A 225 -2.24 23.22 2.40
CA VAL A 225 -1.35 24.32 1.98
C VAL A 225 -1.53 25.54 2.90
N ALA A 226 -2.77 25.85 3.28
CA ALA A 226 -3.09 27.03 4.08
C ALA A 226 -3.07 26.75 5.59
N CYS A 227 -3.56 25.59 6.02
CA CYS A 227 -3.75 25.29 7.44
C CYS A 227 -3.35 23.84 7.78
N GLN A 228 -2.64 23.67 8.89
CA GLN A 228 -2.22 22.36 9.40
C GLN A 228 -2.61 22.25 10.88
N ALA A 229 -2.84 21.03 11.36
CA ALA A 229 -3.08 20.81 12.78
C ALA A 229 -1.80 21.09 13.59
N SER A 230 -1.95 21.34 14.89
CA SER A 230 -0.81 21.53 15.79
C SER A 230 0.15 20.33 15.71
N SER A 231 1.45 20.61 15.65
CA SER A 231 2.53 19.61 15.51
C SER A 231 2.59 18.84 14.17
N GLU A 232 1.74 19.17 13.20
CA GLU A 232 1.83 18.66 11.83
C GLU A 232 2.65 19.59 10.93
N ARG A 233 3.11 19.07 9.79
CA ARG A 233 3.78 19.85 8.75
C ARG A 233 2.89 20.06 7.53
N ASN A 234 3.26 21.03 6.72
CA ASN A 234 2.78 21.14 5.33
C ASN A 234 3.41 20.02 4.47
N PHE A 235 3.15 20.03 3.15
CA PHE A 235 3.77 19.09 2.21
C PHE A 235 5.29 19.17 2.24
N HIS A 236 5.95 18.02 2.06
CA HIS A 236 7.41 17.90 2.18
C HIS A 236 8.16 18.84 1.24
N ILE A 237 7.65 19.05 0.02
CA ILE A 237 8.29 19.90 -0.98
C ILE A 237 8.62 21.30 -0.47
N PHE A 238 7.76 21.88 0.36
CA PHE A 238 8.00 23.22 0.92
C PHE A 238 9.23 23.24 1.85
N TYR A 239 9.41 22.19 2.66
CA TYR A 239 10.57 22.06 3.54
C TYR A 239 11.82 21.68 2.75
N GLN A 240 11.69 20.81 1.74
CA GLN A 240 12.77 20.44 0.84
C GLN A 240 13.34 21.66 0.11
N ILE A 241 12.49 22.50 -0.48
CA ILE A 241 12.93 23.75 -1.14
C ILE A 241 13.59 24.68 -0.11
N CYS A 242 12.95 24.91 1.04
CA CYS A 242 13.48 25.83 2.05
C CYS A 242 14.81 25.38 2.67
N LYS A 243 15.13 24.07 2.67
CA LYS A 243 16.38 23.53 3.21
C LYS A 243 17.44 23.28 2.15
N GLY A 244 17.05 22.82 0.96
CA GLY A 244 17.93 22.36 -0.10
C GLY A 244 18.25 23.40 -1.20
N ALA A 245 17.55 24.54 -1.24
CA ALA A 245 17.84 25.58 -2.22
C ALA A 245 19.24 26.19 -2.02
N SER A 246 20.02 26.26 -3.10
CA SER A 246 21.31 26.98 -3.15
C SER A 246 21.12 28.51 -3.05
N THR A 247 22.21 29.24 -2.80
CA THR A 247 22.17 30.71 -2.70
C THR A 247 21.64 31.37 -3.97
N ASP A 248 22.04 30.88 -5.15
CA ASP A 248 21.60 31.41 -6.44
C ASP A 248 20.11 31.11 -6.69
N GLU A 249 19.67 29.88 -6.39
CA GLU A 249 18.27 29.48 -6.48
C GLU A 249 17.39 30.30 -5.54
N ARG A 250 17.83 30.57 -4.31
CA ARG A 250 17.12 31.44 -3.36
C ARG A 250 16.93 32.85 -3.88
N LEU A 251 17.96 33.41 -4.52
CA LEU A 251 17.86 34.73 -5.15
C LEU A 251 16.85 34.70 -6.30
N GLN A 252 16.93 33.69 -7.15
CA GLN A 252 16.04 33.52 -8.31
C GLN A 252 14.57 33.29 -7.90
N TRP A 253 14.34 32.49 -6.86
CA TRP A 253 13.01 32.12 -6.38
C TRP A 253 12.44 33.12 -5.37
N HIS A 254 13.16 34.20 -5.06
CA HIS A 254 12.77 35.18 -4.04
C HIS A 254 12.48 34.52 -2.69
N LEU A 255 13.37 33.62 -2.26
CA LEU A 255 13.27 32.83 -1.03
C LEU A 255 14.42 33.19 -0.06
N PRO A 256 14.30 34.29 0.71
CA PRO A 256 15.37 34.73 1.60
C PRO A 256 15.77 33.66 2.60
N GLU A 257 17.07 33.61 2.90
CA GLU A 257 17.57 32.73 3.96
C GLU A 257 16.98 33.13 5.32
N GLY A 258 16.53 32.15 6.10
CA GLY A 258 15.88 32.40 7.39
C GLY A 258 14.48 33.00 7.31
N ALA A 259 13.86 33.09 6.12
CA ALA A 259 12.48 33.54 5.99
C ALA A 259 11.51 32.65 6.79
N ALA A 260 10.67 33.29 7.60
CA ALA A 260 9.62 32.62 8.34
C ALA A 260 8.31 32.70 7.55
N PHE A 261 7.72 31.55 7.26
CA PHE A 261 6.45 31.45 6.55
C PHE A 261 5.38 30.89 7.46
N SER A 262 4.24 31.58 7.56
CA SER A 262 3.10 31.11 8.38
C SER A 262 2.55 29.76 7.89
N TRP A 263 2.71 29.45 6.60
CA TRP A 263 2.30 28.19 5.98
C TRP A 263 3.35 27.08 6.11
N LEU A 264 4.48 27.33 6.77
CA LEU A 264 5.56 26.36 7.00
C LEU A 264 5.77 26.11 8.50
N PRO A 265 4.79 25.52 9.21
CA PRO A 265 4.91 25.29 10.64
C PRO A 265 5.97 24.22 10.96
N ASN A 266 6.53 24.28 12.17
CA ASN A 266 7.51 23.31 12.69
C ASN A 266 8.74 23.07 11.78
N PRO A 267 9.38 24.12 11.21
CA PRO A 267 10.51 23.97 10.28
C PRO A 267 11.77 23.39 10.96
N GLU A 268 11.91 23.54 12.28
CA GLU A 268 13.00 23.02 13.10
C GLU A 268 13.03 21.48 13.13
N ARG A 269 11.90 20.83 12.85
CA ARG A 269 11.82 19.37 12.76
C ARG A 269 12.39 18.90 11.42
N THR A 270 13.57 18.29 11.46
CA THR A 270 14.21 17.67 10.30
C THR A 270 13.78 16.22 10.18
N LEU A 271 13.27 15.87 9.00
CA LEU A 271 12.89 14.50 8.65
C LEU A 271 13.74 13.97 7.49
N GLU A 272 13.79 12.65 7.32
CA GLU A 272 14.48 12.02 6.18
C GLU A 272 13.88 12.47 4.84
N GLU A 273 12.57 12.74 4.81
CA GLU A 273 11.84 13.22 3.63
C GLU A 273 12.20 14.67 3.22
N ASP A 274 13.07 15.36 3.96
CA ASP A 274 13.47 16.74 3.65
C ASP A 274 14.62 16.81 2.61
N CYS A 275 15.14 15.68 2.12
CA CYS A 275 16.19 15.66 1.09
C CYS A 275 15.65 16.11 -0.27
N PHE A 276 16.06 17.28 -0.74
CA PHE A 276 15.56 17.91 -1.96
C PHE A 276 16.12 17.26 -3.23
N GLU A 277 17.37 16.80 -3.17
CA GLU A 277 18.09 16.16 -4.27
C GLU A 277 17.37 14.90 -4.75
N VAL A 278 16.82 14.11 -3.84
CA VAL A 278 16.03 12.91 -4.17
C VAL A 278 14.83 13.26 -5.06
N THR A 279 14.15 14.37 -4.77
CA THR A 279 13.03 14.85 -5.58
C THR A 279 13.49 15.34 -6.94
N ARG A 280 14.57 16.12 -7.00
CA ARG A 280 15.13 16.64 -8.26
C ARG A 280 15.60 15.53 -9.21
N GLU A 281 16.34 14.57 -8.68
CA GLU A 281 16.80 13.41 -9.45
C GLU A 281 15.62 12.57 -9.96
N ALA A 282 14.59 12.37 -9.12
CA ALA A 282 13.38 11.69 -9.55
C ALA A 282 12.64 12.46 -10.67
N MET A 283 12.57 13.79 -10.59
CA MET A 283 11.99 14.64 -11.64
C MET A 283 12.78 14.51 -12.96
N LEU A 284 14.12 14.50 -12.91
CA LEU A 284 14.98 14.27 -14.09
C LEU A 284 14.73 12.89 -14.72
N HIS A 285 14.63 11.83 -13.91
CA HIS A 285 14.33 10.48 -14.39
C HIS A 285 12.96 10.36 -15.07
N LEU A 286 12.02 11.23 -14.71
CA LEU A 286 10.70 11.33 -15.35
C LEU A 286 10.70 12.22 -16.60
N GLY A 287 11.83 12.85 -16.93
CA GLY A 287 11.97 13.76 -18.07
C GLY A 287 11.53 15.19 -17.78
N ILE A 288 11.46 15.60 -16.50
CA ILE A 288 11.23 16.99 -16.11
C ILE A 288 12.60 17.65 -15.96
N ASP A 289 12.98 18.43 -16.96
CA ASP A 289 14.30 19.06 -17.04
C ASP A 289 14.49 20.22 -16.05
N ASN A 290 15.73 20.67 -15.86
CA ASN A 290 16.07 21.73 -14.92
C ASN A 290 15.29 23.04 -15.13
N PRO A 291 15.10 23.54 -16.38
CA PRO A 291 14.24 24.70 -16.62
C PRO A 291 12.81 24.49 -16.13
N THR A 292 12.20 23.34 -16.40
CA THR A 292 10.83 23.05 -15.94
C THR A 292 10.79 22.91 -14.41
N GLN A 293 11.79 22.28 -13.80
CA GLN A 293 11.92 22.19 -12.34
C GLN A 293 11.99 23.58 -11.69
N ASN A 294 12.83 24.47 -12.21
CA ASN A 294 12.95 25.84 -11.71
C ASN A 294 11.63 26.60 -11.79
N ASN A 295 10.87 26.45 -12.88
CA ASN A 295 9.54 27.04 -12.99
C ASN A 295 8.55 26.49 -11.96
N ILE A 296 8.63 25.18 -11.66
CA ILE A 296 7.79 24.53 -10.64
C ILE A 296 8.14 25.02 -9.23
N PHE A 297 9.42 25.21 -8.92
CA PHE A 297 9.87 25.60 -7.58
C PHE A 297 9.76 27.11 -7.32
N GLN A 298 9.75 27.93 -8.37
CA GLN A 298 9.54 29.37 -8.26
C GLN A 298 8.07 29.76 -8.02
N GLY A 299 7.12 28.97 -8.55
CA GLY A 299 5.68 29.25 -8.50
C GLY A 299 5.05 28.94 -7.15
#